data_AF-A0AAX0H9I7-F1
#
_entry.id   AF-A0AAX0H9I7-F1
#
_cell.length_a   1.000
_cell.length_b   1.000
_cell.length_c   1.000
_cell.angle_alpha   90.00
_cell.angle_beta   90.00
_cell.angle_gamma   90.00
#
_symmetry.space_group_name_H-M   'P 1'
#
loop_
_entity.id
_entity.type
_entity.pdbx_description
1 polymer ?
#
loop_
_entity_poly.entity_id
_entity_poly.type
_entity_poly.pdbx_seq_one_letter_code
_entity_poly.pdbx_strand_id
1 'polypeptide(L)' 'MKKILLGIVVAIFAISAYGVDCSVRKTCKQMSSCAEAYEYLNKCGHTRLDRDRDGVPCESICR' A
#
# COMPACT_ATOMS: atom_id res chain seq x y z
N MET A 1 7.20 30.06 26.94
CA MET A 1 7.05 28.73 27.56
C MET A 1 5.85 27.92 27.03
N LYS A 2 4.69 28.51 26.69
CA LYS A 2 3.52 27.79 26.10
C LYS A 2 3.69 27.24 24.67
N LYS A 3 4.69 27.70 23.91
CA LYS A 3 4.92 27.31 22.50
C LYS A 3 5.50 25.89 22.34
N ILE A 4 6.22 25.41 23.36
CA ILE A 4 6.85 24.08 23.36
C ILE A 4 5.81 22.98 23.53
N LEU A 5 4.80 23.20 24.39
CA LEU A 5 3.73 22.24 24.63
C LEU A 5 2.86 22.02 23.39
N LEU A 6 2.58 23.07 22.61
CA LEU A 6 1.76 23.01 21.40
C LEU A 6 2.44 22.22 20.26
N GLY A 7 3.77 22.30 20.12
CA GLY A 7 4.52 21.58 19.09
C GLY A 7 4.60 20.08 19.33
N ILE A 8 4.62 19.64 20.59
CA ILE A 8 4.65 18.21 20.95
C ILE A 8 3.32 17.52 20.63
N VAL A 9 2.17 18.19 20.84
CA VAL A 9 0.86 17.60 20.54
C VAL A 9 0.69 17.34 19.05
N VAL A 10 1.22 18.21 18.17
CA VAL A 10 1.14 18.03 16.71
C VAL A 10 1.93 16.81 16.22
N ALA A 11 3.09 16.51 16.83
CA ALA A 11 3.92 15.38 16.44
C ALA A 11 3.29 14.01 16.77
N ILE A 12 2.44 13.95 17.81
CA ILE A 12 1.83 12.69 18.26
C ILE A 12 0.64 12.27 17.36
N PHE A 13 -0.01 13.23 16.68
CA PHE A 13 -1.17 12.96 15.81
C PHE A 13 -0.81 12.48 14.39
N ALA A 14 0.46 12.51 13.98
CA ALA A 14 0.86 12.26 12.60
C ALA A 14 1.18 10.79 12.26
N ILE A 15 0.89 9.84 13.15
CA ILE A 15 1.11 8.41 12.88
C ILE A 15 -0.07 7.88 12.03
N SER A 16 -0.10 8.27 10.76
CA SER A 16 -1.05 7.76 9.78
C SER A 16 -0.66 6.33 9.39
N ALA A 17 -1.51 5.35 9.65
CA ALA A 17 -1.38 4.01 9.08
C ALA A 17 -1.72 4.08 7.58
N TYR A 18 -0.70 4.10 6.72
CA TYR A 18 -0.89 4.00 5.28
C TYR A 18 -1.25 2.54 4.94
N GLY A 19 -2.50 2.31 4.56
CA GLY A 19 -3.00 1.02 4.08
C GLY A 19 -3.41 1.09 2.61
N VAL A 20 -3.49 -0.07 1.94
CA VAL A 20 -4.06 -0.15 0.59
C VAL A 20 -5.58 -0.03 0.62
N ASP A 21 -6.13 0.77 -0.29
CA ASP A 21 -7.58 0.84 -0.49
C ASP A 21 -8.06 -0.29 -1.41
N CYS A 22 -8.62 -1.33 -0.80
CA CYS A 22 -9.12 -2.51 -1.52
C CYS A 22 -10.32 -2.23 -2.43
N SER A 23 -10.98 -1.08 -2.29
CA SER A 23 -12.08 -0.65 -3.15
C SER A 23 -11.60 -0.28 -4.55
N VAL A 24 -10.33 0.15 -4.66
CA VAL A 24 -9.71 0.54 -5.92
C VAL A 24 -9.15 -0.68 -6.64
N ARG A 25 -9.70 -1.01 -7.80
CA ARG A 25 -9.14 -2.07 -8.66
C ARG A 25 -8.06 -1.55 -9.58
N LYS A 26 -6.83 -1.53 -9.09
CA LYS A 26 -5.66 -1.22 -9.91
C LYS A 26 -5.29 -2.37 -10.86
N THR A 27 -4.63 -2.02 -11.94
CA THR A 27 -3.95 -2.95 -12.87
C THR A 27 -2.44 -2.85 -12.66
N CYS A 28 -1.67 -3.82 -13.14
CA CYS A 28 -0.21 -3.83 -12.97
C CYS A 28 0.48 -2.56 -13.49
N LYS A 29 -0.06 -1.91 -14.53
CA LYS A 29 0.47 -0.64 -15.07
C LYS A 29 0.24 0.57 -14.14
N GLN A 30 -0.66 0.44 -13.17
CA GLN A 30 -0.99 1.49 -12.20
C GLN A 30 -0.28 1.28 -10.85
N MET A 31 0.41 0.15 -10.67
CA MET A 31 1.18 -0.14 -9.47
C MET A 31 2.55 0.54 -9.56
N SER A 32 2.94 1.17 -8.46
CA SER A 32 4.21 1.89 -8.33
C SER A 32 5.37 0.98 -7.93
N SER A 33 5.08 -0.19 -7.36
CA SER A 33 6.08 -1.12 -6.86
C SER A 33 5.56 -2.54 -6.75
N CYS A 34 6.49 -3.51 -6.73
CA CYS A 34 6.16 -4.90 -6.45
C CYS A 34 5.53 -5.07 -5.06
N ALA A 35 6.00 -4.32 -4.06
CA ALA A 35 5.43 -4.34 -2.71
C ALA A 35 3.94 -3.95 -2.71
N GLU A 36 3.57 -2.88 -3.43
CA GLU A 36 2.17 -2.49 -3.59
C GLU A 36 1.35 -3.61 -4.25
N ALA A 37 1.87 -4.24 -5.30
CA ALA A 37 1.18 -5.34 -5.98
C ALA A 37 0.91 -6.52 -5.03
N TYR A 38 1.88 -6.88 -4.18
CA TYR A 38 1.70 -7.88 -3.13
C TYR A 38 0.68 -7.46 -2.07
N GLU A 39 0.64 -6.19 -1.68
CA GLU A 39 -0.38 -5.71 -0.75
C GLU A 39 -1.79 -5.86 -1.33
N TYR A 40 -2.00 -5.52 -2.60
CA TYR A 40 -3.31 -5.72 -3.25
C TYR A 40 -3.65 -7.21 -3.44
N LEU A 41 -2.67 -8.07 -3.78
CA LEU A 41 -2.91 -9.51 -3.88
C LEU A 41 -3.29 -10.10 -2.52
N ASN A 42 -2.46 -9.87 -1.51
CA ASN A 42 -2.55 -10.55 -0.21
C ASN A 42 -3.60 -9.93 0.72
N LYS A 43 -3.71 -8.60 0.79
CA LYS A 43 -4.65 -7.92 1.69
C LYS A 43 -6.04 -7.78 1.08
N CYS A 44 -6.12 -7.57 -0.23
CA CYS A 44 -7.40 -7.30 -0.90
C CYS A 44 -7.92 -8.50 -1.73
N GLY A 45 -7.12 -9.53 -1.97
CA GLY A 45 -7.51 -10.69 -2.77
C GLY A 45 -7.64 -10.40 -4.26
N HIS A 46 -6.89 -9.42 -4.80
CA HIS A 46 -6.96 -9.06 -6.21
C HIS A 46 -6.17 -10.07 -7.07
N THR A 47 -6.69 -11.29 -7.17
CA THR A 47 -6.07 -12.43 -7.89
C THR A 47 -5.78 -12.14 -9.36
N ARG A 48 -6.45 -11.18 -9.99
CA ARG A 48 -6.17 -10.78 -11.39
C ARG A 48 -4.75 -10.22 -11.59
N LEU A 49 -4.07 -9.81 -10.51
CA LEU A 49 -2.68 -9.36 -10.55
C LEU A 49 -1.71 -10.54 -10.74
N ASP A 50 -2.08 -11.73 -10.27
CA ASP A 50 -1.33 -12.98 -10.38
C ASP A 50 -2.07 -13.93 -11.36
N ARG A 51 -1.74 -13.80 -12.65
CA ARG A 51 -2.54 -14.42 -13.72
C ARG A 51 -2.30 -15.91 -13.86
N ASP A 52 -1.06 -16.35 -13.65
CA ASP A 52 -0.61 -17.74 -13.72
C ASP A 52 -0.72 -18.46 -12.37
N ARG A 53 -1.01 -17.73 -11.28
CA ARG A 53 -1.30 -18.24 -9.94
C ARG A 53 -0.07 -18.87 -9.28
N ASP A 54 1.11 -18.33 -9.57
CA ASP A 54 2.36 -18.75 -8.94
C ASP A 54 2.62 -18.03 -7.60
N GLY A 55 1.74 -17.09 -7.23
CA GLY A 55 1.84 -16.26 -6.04
C GLY A 55 2.60 -14.96 -6.26
N VAL A 56 3.10 -14.69 -7.47
CA VAL A 56 3.83 -13.46 -7.83
C VAL A 56 2.92 -12.53 -8.63
N PRO A 57 2.39 -11.45 -8.03
CA PRO A 57 1.56 -10.51 -8.76
C PRO A 57 2.42 -9.66 -9.70
N CYS A 58 1.87 -9.32 -10.86
CA CYS A 58 2.44 -8.34 -11.76
C CYS A 58 3.92 -8.61 -12.11
N GLU A 59 4.23 -9.80 -12.62
CA GLU A 59 5.60 -10.28 -12.90
C GLU A 59 6.51 -9.25 -13.59
N SER A 60 5.96 -8.38 -14.45
CA SER A 60 6.73 -7.30 -15.11
C SER A 60 7.45 -6.32 -14.17
N ILE A 61 7.00 -6.22 -12.90
CA ILE A 61 7.63 -5.38 -11.88
C ILE A 61 8.15 -6.19 -10.67
N CYS A 62 7.92 -7.51 -10.66
CA CYS A 62 8.28 -8.41 -9.55
C CYS A 62 9.30 -9.50 -9.94
N ARG A 63 9.67 -9.62 -11.21
CA ARG A 63 10.75 -10.47 -11.75
C ARG A 63 11.76 -9.65 -12.53
#